data_AF-X6NY16-F1
#
_entry.id   AF-X6NY16-F1
#
_cell.length_a   1.000
_cell.length_b   1.000
_cell.length_c   1.000
_cell.angle_alpha   90.00
_cell.angle_beta   90.00
_cell.angle_gamma   90.00
#
_symmetry.space_group_name_H-M   'P 1'
#
loop_
_entity.id
_entity.type
_entity.pdbx_description
1 polymer ?
#
loop_
_entity_poly.entity_id
_entity_poly.type
_entity_poly.pdbx_seq_one_letter_code
_entity_poly.pdbx_strand_id
1 'polypeptide(L)'
;MWNVSSGKQIQCLEGHLDFINSVQFSPDGNRIVSGSDDRTIRLWDVLSGKQIKSLKGHSNFVFFVQFSPDGSKILSGSYDKTIRLWDASSGKQIRSLEGHLDGVNSVQFSPDGNIIVSSSHDKTIRLWDTSSGKQIQCLEGHLNFVNFVQFSPDGNIILSGSDDETIRLHGLSSARVAGMSDISSNSMLVHFSADDKKFLSDLQDKKFFWKCIWQGGVQRTGLSLKGSTWKDAKGVTLLQMSVIEQYGGTF
;
A
#
# COMPACT_ATOMS: atom_id res chain seq x y z
N MET A 1 -17.47 -9.23 5.06
CA MET A 1 -16.64 -9.81 6.12
C MET A 1 -16.89 -11.31 6.19
N TRP A 2 -15.83 -12.09 6.38
CA TRP A 2 -15.86 -13.54 6.31
C TRP A 2 -15.15 -14.12 7.53
N ASN A 3 -15.66 -15.24 8.04
CA ASN A 3 -14.97 -16.00 9.06
C ASN A 3 -13.90 -16.86 8.36
N VAL A 4 -12.62 -16.62 8.67
CA VAL A 4 -11.50 -17.28 7.98
C VAL A 4 -11.53 -18.81 8.15
N SER A 5 -11.89 -19.31 9.33
CA SER A 5 -11.86 -20.74 9.63
C SER A 5 -13.00 -21.53 8.96
N SER A 6 -14.19 -20.94 8.87
CA SER A 6 -15.38 -21.60 8.32
C SER A 6 -15.70 -21.22 6.88
N GLY A 7 -15.07 -20.16 6.34
CA GLY A 7 -15.39 -19.60 5.03
C GLY A 7 -16.77 -18.98 4.92
N LYS A 8 -17.52 -18.85 6.03
CA LYS A 8 -18.88 -18.30 6.02
C LYS A 8 -18.84 -16.77 6.03
N GLN A 9 -19.74 -16.17 5.27
CA GLN A 9 -19.98 -14.73 5.33
C GLN A 9 -20.54 -14.37 6.71
N ILE A 10 -19.88 -13.43 7.39
CA ILE A 10 -20.34 -12.87 8.67
C ILE A 10 -21.30 -11.72 8.38
N GLN A 11 -20.91 -10.81 7.49
CA GLN A 11 -21.66 -9.59 7.23
C GLN A 11 -21.34 -8.98 5.87
N CYS A 12 -22.34 -8.36 5.24
CA CYS A 12 -22.20 -7.46 4.10
C CYS A 12 -22.28 -6.00 4.60
N LEU A 13 -21.34 -5.14 4.21
CA LEU A 13 -21.35 -3.72 4.57
C LEU A 13 -21.80 -2.92 3.35
N GLU A 14 -23.06 -2.48 3.35
CA GLU A 14 -23.67 -1.77 2.23
C GLU A 14 -23.72 -0.27 2.49
N GLY A 15 -23.49 0.53 1.45
CA GLY A 15 -23.72 1.97 1.51
C GLY A 15 -22.99 2.78 0.46
N HIS A 16 -21.79 2.36 0.03
CA HIS A 16 -21.09 3.01 -1.09
C HIS A 16 -21.96 2.96 -2.35
N LEU A 17 -21.88 4.02 -3.17
CA LEU A 17 -22.71 4.18 -4.37
C LEU A 17 -21.98 3.80 -5.66
N ASP A 18 -20.72 3.38 -5.56
CA ASP A 18 -19.87 2.98 -6.67
C ASP A 18 -18.79 1.99 -6.17
N PHE A 19 -17.88 1.58 -7.06
CA PHE A 19 -16.80 0.63 -6.76
C PHE A 19 -16.02 1.00 -5.50
N ILE A 20 -15.72 -0.02 -4.69
CA ILE A 20 -14.89 0.10 -3.50
C ILE A 20 -13.48 -0.35 -3.89
N ASN A 21 -12.51 0.57 -3.82
CA ASN A 21 -11.15 0.30 -4.29
C ASN A 21 -10.23 -0.22 -3.18
N SER A 22 -10.46 0.23 -1.94
CA SER A 22 -9.59 -0.06 -0.82
C SER A 22 -10.40 -0.22 0.47
N VAL A 23 -9.99 -1.19 1.29
CA VAL A 23 -10.55 -1.45 2.62
C VAL A 23 -9.43 -1.82 3.59
N GLN A 24 -9.57 -1.41 4.85
CA GLN A 24 -8.63 -1.81 5.90
C GLN A 24 -9.30 -1.85 7.28
N PHE A 25 -8.91 -2.82 8.11
CA PHE A 25 -9.21 -2.79 9.54
C PHE A 25 -8.38 -1.72 10.26
N SER A 26 -8.95 -1.14 11.32
CA SER A 26 -8.17 -0.39 12.30
C SER A 26 -7.23 -1.32 13.08
N PRO A 27 -6.14 -0.79 13.67
CA PRO A 27 -5.18 -1.62 14.41
C PRO A 27 -5.78 -2.40 15.58
N ASP A 28 -6.84 -1.87 16.20
CA ASP A 28 -7.60 -2.53 17.28
C ASP A 28 -8.64 -3.54 16.75
N GLY A 29 -8.83 -3.62 15.43
CA GLY A 29 -9.79 -4.52 14.78
C GLY A 29 -11.26 -4.13 14.93
N ASN A 30 -11.57 -3.02 15.60
CA ASN A 30 -12.97 -2.65 15.91
C ASN A 30 -13.65 -1.84 14.81
N ARG A 31 -12.88 -1.26 13.90
CA ARG A 31 -13.39 -0.43 12.79
C ARG A 31 -12.83 -0.89 11.46
N ILE A 32 -13.55 -0.58 10.39
CA ILE A 32 -13.08 -0.71 9.01
C ILE A 32 -13.14 0.67 8.36
N VAL A 33 -12.15 1.01 7.54
CA VAL A 33 -12.20 2.14 6.62
C VAL A 33 -12.29 1.62 5.18
N SER A 34 -13.07 2.28 4.34
CA SER A 34 -13.20 1.98 2.90
C SER A 34 -13.16 3.24 2.05
N GLY A 35 -12.52 3.18 0.88
CA GLY A 35 -12.47 4.25 -0.12
C GLY A 35 -13.09 3.79 -1.45
N SER A 36 -13.76 4.71 -2.15
CA SER A 36 -14.61 4.37 -3.31
C SER A 36 -14.56 5.41 -4.44
N ASP A 37 -14.96 4.98 -5.63
CA ASP A 37 -15.25 5.81 -6.80
C ASP A 37 -16.43 6.79 -6.55
N ASP A 38 -17.25 6.54 -5.52
CA ASP A 38 -18.27 7.51 -5.07
C ASP A 38 -17.66 8.75 -4.38
N ARG A 39 -16.32 8.85 -4.36
CA ARG A 39 -15.51 9.96 -3.84
C ARG A 39 -15.59 10.10 -2.32
N THR A 40 -16.15 9.11 -1.64
CA THR A 40 -16.26 9.09 -0.19
C THR A 40 -15.33 8.07 0.43
N ILE A 41 -14.99 8.35 1.68
CA ILE A 41 -14.38 7.37 2.57
C ILE A 41 -15.42 7.04 3.63
N ARG A 42 -15.59 5.77 3.98
CA ARG A 42 -16.54 5.37 5.02
C ARG A 42 -15.85 4.63 6.13
N LEU A 43 -16.32 4.89 7.34
CA LEU A 43 -15.89 4.24 8.57
C LEU A 43 -17.03 3.37 9.07
N TRP A 44 -16.72 2.12 9.39
CA TRP A 44 -17.69 1.09 9.78
C TRP A 44 -17.33 0.52 11.14
N ASP A 45 -18.35 0.21 11.93
CA ASP A 45 -18.19 -0.57 13.15
C ASP A 45 -18.15 -2.05 12.78
N VAL A 46 -17.13 -2.79 13.24
CA VAL A 46 -16.97 -4.21 12.88
C VAL A 46 -18.00 -5.10 13.55
N LEU A 47 -18.43 -4.78 14.77
CA LEU A 47 -19.35 -5.64 15.52
C LEU A 47 -20.78 -5.51 15.02
N SER A 48 -21.23 -4.28 14.77
CA SER A 48 -22.59 -4.00 14.31
C SER A 48 -22.71 -3.96 12.79
N GLY A 49 -21.59 -3.78 12.08
CA GLY A 49 -21.53 -3.49 10.64
C GLY A 49 -22.28 -2.25 10.20
N LYS A 50 -22.50 -1.31 11.11
CA LYS A 50 -23.14 -0.03 10.78
C LYS A 50 -22.08 0.96 10.35
N GLN A 51 -22.44 1.82 9.40
CA GLN A 51 -21.61 2.97 9.08
C GLN A 51 -21.57 3.93 10.28
N ILE A 52 -20.37 4.23 10.75
CA ILE A 52 -20.10 5.23 11.79
C ILE A 52 -20.04 6.62 11.15
N LYS A 53 -19.31 6.77 10.04
CA LYS A 53 -19.11 8.05 9.34
C LYS A 53 -18.97 7.89 7.83
N SER A 54 -19.28 8.96 7.11
CA SER A 54 -18.91 9.18 5.71
C SER A 54 -18.08 10.47 5.65
N LEU A 55 -16.81 10.33 5.26
CA LEU A 55 -15.87 11.43 5.07
C LEU A 55 -15.95 11.87 3.61
N LYS A 56 -16.33 13.14 3.42
CA LYS A 56 -16.47 13.77 2.11
C LYS A 56 -15.43 14.86 2.00
N GLY A 57 -14.82 14.98 0.82
CA GLY A 57 -13.90 16.07 0.52
C GLY A 57 -13.12 15.88 -0.76
N HIS A 58 -12.76 14.64 -1.10
CA HIS A 58 -12.17 14.35 -2.41
C HIS A 58 -13.14 14.69 -3.54
N SER A 59 -12.60 15.27 -4.62
CA SER A 59 -13.41 15.67 -5.79
C SER A 59 -13.47 14.59 -6.86
N ASN A 60 -12.72 13.50 -6.68
CA ASN A 60 -12.65 12.35 -7.58
C ASN A 60 -12.46 11.04 -6.80
N PHE A 61 -12.29 9.93 -7.53
CA PHE A 61 -12.22 8.57 -6.99
C PHE A 61 -11.19 8.43 -5.87
N VAL A 62 -11.55 7.72 -4.81
CA VAL A 62 -10.63 7.40 -3.72
C VAL A 62 -10.09 5.99 -3.95
N PHE A 63 -8.81 5.90 -4.32
CA PHE A 63 -8.19 4.62 -4.65
C PHE A 63 -7.63 3.90 -3.44
N PHE A 64 -7.15 4.65 -2.44
CA PHE A 64 -6.49 4.04 -1.29
C PHE A 64 -6.91 4.70 0.01
N VAL A 65 -7.11 3.90 1.04
CA VAL A 65 -7.35 4.33 2.42
C VAL A 65 -6.57 3.48 3.41
N GLN A 66 -6.10 4.10 4.49
CA GLN A 66 -5.39 3.40 5.55
C GLN A 66 -5.61 4.08 6.90
N PHE A 67 -5.65 3.33 8.00
CA PHE A 67 -5.43 3.89 9.33
C PHE A 67 -3.95 4.17 9.59
N SER A 68 -3.67 5.17 10.43
CA SER A 68 -2.35 5.31 11.06
C SER A 68 -2.07 4.14 11.99
N PRO A 69 -0.79 3.85 12.31
CA PRO A 69 -0.41 2.74 13.21
C PRO A 69 -1.06 2.80 14.59
N ASP A 70 -1.33 4.01 15.11
CA ASP A 70 -2.03 4.26 16.37
C ASP A 70 -3.57 4.27 16.23
N GLY A 71 -4.10 4.13 15.01
CA GLY A 71 -5.54 4.17 14.69
C GLY A 71 -6.21 5.54 14.87
N SER A 72 -5.45 6.59 15.19
CA SER A 72 -6.00 7.93 15.48
C SER A 72 -6.37 8.71 14.22
N LYS A 73 -5.73 8.38 13.08
CA LYS A 73 -5.90 9.07 11.81
C LYS A 73 -6.27 8.08 10.70
N ILE A 74 -6.86 8.64 9.65
CA ILE A 74 -7.07 7.95 8.37
C ILE A 74 -6.32 8.74 7.31
N LEU A 75 -5.67 8.03 6.41
CA LEU A 75 -4.98 8.56 5.24
C LEU A 75 -5.71 8.10 3.99
N SER A 76 -5.83 8.97 2.99
CA SER A 76 -6.43 8.62 1.71
C SER A 76 -5.68 9.22 0.53
N GLY A 77 -5.62 8.46 -0.57
CA GLY A 77 -5.11 8.90 -1.86
C GLY A 77 -6.22 8.85 -2.91
N SER A 78 -6.27 9.85 -3.79
CA SER A 78 -7.35 10.01 -4.76
C SER A 78 -6.86 10.38 -6.15
N TYR A 79 -7.67 10.05 -7.15
CA TYR A 79 -7.52 10.52 -8.52
C TYR A 79 -7.66 12.06 -8.65
N ASP A 80 -8.10 12.76 -7.59
CA ASP A 80 -8.08 14.22 -7.54
C ASP A 80 -6.69 14.82 -7.28
N LYS A 81 -5.64 13.98 -7.32
CA LYS A 81 -4.23 14.33 -7.16
C LYS A 81 -3.84 14.71 -5.73
N THR A 82 -4.77 14.62 -4.78
CA THR A 82 -4.53 14.96 -3.38
C THR A 82 -4.40 13.73 -2.51
N ILE A 83 -3.65 13.89 -1.43
CA ILE A 83 -3.63 12.98 -0.30
C ILE A 83 -4.31 13.70 0.85
N ARG A 84 -5.20 13.04 1.59
CA ARG A 84 -5.87 13.66 2.73
C ARG A 84 -5.65 12.89 4.01
N LEU A 85 -5.45 13.64 5.07
CA LEU A 85 -5.32 13.15 6.43
C LEU A 85 -6.58 13.55 7.21
N TRP A 86 -7.19 12.58 7.86
CA TRP A 86 -8.46 12.73 8.57
C TRP A 86 -8.30 12.29 10.02
N ASP A 87 -8.98 12.97 10.92
CA ASP A 87 -9.11 12.52 12.30
C ASP A 87 -10.12 11.38 12.36
N ALA A 88 -9.72 10.20 12.82
CA ALA A 88 -10.55 9.00 12.78
C ALA A 88 -11.73 9.07 13.77
N SER A 89 -11.64 9.90 14.81
CA SER A 89 -12.67 10.03 15.85
C SER A 89 -13.80 10.97 15.43
N SER A 90 -13.45 12.11 14.87
CA SER A 90 -14.36 13.18 14.50
C SER A 90 -14.80 13.06 13.04
N GLY A 91 -13.95 12.49 12.18
CA GLY A 91 -14.12 12.45 10.73
C GLY A 91 -13.80 13.78 10.05
N LYS A 92 -13.20 14.73 10.75
CA LYS A 92 -12.78 16.00 10.16
C LYS A 92 -11.49 15.81 9.38
N GLN A 93 -11.38 16.48 8.25
CA GLN A 93 -10.11 16.60 7.54
C GLN A 93 -9.14 17.40 8.41
N ILE A 94 -7.97 16.83 8.68
CA ILE A 94 -6.85 17.49 9.34
C ILE A 94 -6.05 18.27 8.29
N ARG A 95 -5.77 17.64 7.14
CA ARG A 95 -4.90 18.22 6.11
C ARG A 95 -5.18 17.68 4.71
N SER A 96 -4.89 18.50 3.70
CA SER A 96 -4.71 18.12 2.29
C SER A 96 -3.22 18.25 1.95
N LEU A 97 -2.61 17.21 1.39
CA LEU A 97 -1.25 17.25 0.86
C LEU A 97 -1.35 17.34 -0.66
N GLU A 98 -0.79 18.41 -1.20
CA GLU A 98 -0.85 18.76 -2.61
C GLU A 98 0.59 18.79 -3.16
N GLY A 99 0.76 18.31 -4.39
CA GLY A 99 2.06 18.31 -5.07
C GLY A 99 2.18 17.27 -6.16
N HIS A 100 1.42 16.18 -6.11
CA HIS A 100 1.29 15.27 -7.25
C HIS A 100 0.60 15.97 -8.42
N LEU A 101 1.05 15.67 -9.63
CA LEU A 101 0.56 16.30 -10.87
C LEU A 101 -0.54 15.48 -11.56
N ASP A 102 -0.76 14.26 -11.08
CA ASP A 102 -1.79 13.33 -11.56
C ASP A 102 -2.31 12.48 -10.38
N GLY A 103 -3.26 11.59 -10.64
CA GLY A 103 -3.95 10.80 -9.61
C GLY A 103 -3.00 10.02 -8.70
N VAL A 104 -3.36 9.96 -7.41
CA VAL A 104 -2.62 9.23 -6.38
C VAL A 104 -3.17 7.82 -6.27
N ASN A 105 -2.34 6.82 -6.56
CA ASN A 105 -2.75 5.42 -6.61
C ASN A 105 -2.61 4.70 -5.26
N SER A 106 -1.58 5.06 -4.51
CA SER A 106 -1.29 4.42 -3.23
C SER A 106 -0.69 5.41 -2.26
N VAL A 107 -1.03 5.23 -0.99
CA VAL A 107 -0.51 6.03 0.13
C VAL A 107 -0.27 5.10 1.31
N GLN A 108 0.77 5.37 2.09
CA GLN A 108 1.04 4.60 3.31
C GLN A 108 1.72 5.45 4.38
N PHE A 109 1.41 5.18 5.64
CA PHE A 109 2.25 5.63 6.75
C PHE A 109 3.53 4.78 6.86
N SER A 110 4.62 5.41 7.29
CA SER A 110 5.76 4.71 7.87
C SER A 110 5.34 3.96 9.14
N PRO A 111 6.08 2.93 9.57
CA PRO A 111 5.74 2.15 10.76
C PRO A 111 5.62 2.99 12.04
N ASP A 112 6.41 4.06 12.16
CA ASP A 112 6.34 5.01 13.27
C ASP A 112 5.27 6.11 13.09
N GLY A 113 4.61 6.16 11.92
CA GLY A 113 3.56 7.12 11.58
C GLY A 113 4.05 8.54 11.25
N ASN A 114 5.36 8.81 11.31
CA ASN A 114 5.89 10.17 11.14
C ASN A 114 6.02 10.61 9.68
N ILE A 115 6.11 9.66 8.75
CA ILE A 115 6.24 9.90 7.32
C ILE A 115 5.05 9.28 6.60
N ILE A 116 4.57 9.96 5.57
CA ILE A 116 3.68 9.40 4.57
C ILE A 116 4.48 9.20 3.29
N VAL A 117 4.28 8.06 2.62
CA VAL A 117 4.73 7.83 1.24
C VAL A 117 3.53 7.75 0.32
N SER A 118 3.65 8.25 -0.89
CA SER A 118 2.61 8.19 -1.91
C SER A 118 3.17 7.88 -3.30
N SER A 119 2.35 7.24 -4.14
CA SER A 119 2.66 6.96 -5.54
C SER A 119 1.57 7.50 -6.46
N SER A 120 1.93 7.84 -7.70
CA SER A 120 1.01 8.52 -8.61
C SER A 120 1.22 8.15 -10.09
N HIS A 121 0.18 8.43 -10.88
CA HIS A 121 0.24 8.48 -12.34
C HIS A 121 1.24 9.52 -12.88
N ASP A 122 1.67 10.47 -12.06
CA ASP A 122 2.73 11.41 -12.44
C ASP A 122 4.13 10.78 -12.48
N LYS A 123 4.21 9.45 -12.28
CA LYS A 123 5.42 8.63 -12.32
C LYS A 123 6.37 8.86 -11.14
N THR A 124 5.93 9.60 -10.12
CA THR A 124 6.73 9.93 -8.95
C THR A 124 6.24 9.19 -7.71
N ILE A 125 7.17 9.06 -6.77
CA ILE A 125 6.89 8.69 -5.38
C ILE A 125 7.23 9.89 -4.53
N ARG A 126 6.38 10.26 -3.58
CA ARG A 126 6.63 11.41 -2.70
C ARG A 126 6.60 11.02 -1.24
N LEU A 127 7.49 11.63 -0.46
CA LEU A 127 7.53 11.51 0.98
C LEU A 127 7.06 12.81 1.61
N TRP A 128 6.29 12.70 2.68
CA TRP A 128 5.67 13.82 3.36
C TRP A 128 5.87 13.67 4.86
N ASP A 129 6.13 14.77 5.55
CA ASP A 129 6.11 14.80 7.00
C ASP A 129 4.64 14.79 7.47
N THR A 130 4.24 13.80 8.25
CA THR A 130 2.83 13.63 8.67
C THR A 130 2.32 14.83 9.47
N SER A 131 3.18 15.45 10.29
CA SER A 131 2.78 16.51 11.22
C SER A 131 2.52 17.85 10.52
N SER A 132 3.48 18.28 9.70
CA SER A 132 3.47 19.55 8.98
C SER A 132 2.76 19.43 7.63
N GLY A 133 2.71 18.22 7.05
CA GLY A 133 2.26 17.96 5.69
C GLY A 133 3.18 18.51 4.61
N LYS A 134 4.39 18.93 4.96
CA LYS A 134 5.37 19.37 3.97
C LYS A 134 5.91 18.15 3.24
N GLN A 135 6.11 18.30 1.93
CA GLN A 135 6.88 17.32 1.17
C GLN A 135 8.33 17.33 1.65
N ILE A 136 8.84 16.15 1.99
CA ILE A 136 10.24 15.91 2.36
C ILE A 136 11.05 15.65 1.10
N GLN A 137 10.55 14.78 0.22
CA GLN A 137 11.31 14.29 -0.94
C GLN A 137 10.38 13.87 -2.08
N CYS A 138 10.90 13.99 -3.31
CA CYS A 138 10.31 13.40 -4.52
C CYS A 138 11.32 12.40 -5.08
N LEU A 139 10.91 11.15 -5.25
CA LEU A 139 11.69 10.11 -5.89
C LEU A 139 11.18 9.96 -7.33
N GLU A 140 12.06 10.26 -8.26
CA GLU A 140 11.79 10.20 -9.70
C GLU A 140 12.49 8.98 -10.32
N GLY A 141 12.17 8.72 -11.59
CA GLY A 141 12.89 7.76 -12.42
C GLY A 141 12.05 6.58 -12.91
N HIS A 142 10.85 6.35 -12.37
CA HIS A 142 9.88 5.48 -13.04
C HIS A 142 9.47 6.10 -14.38
N LEU A 143 9.32 5.26 -15.40
CA LEU A 143 9.03 5.73 -16.76
C LEU A 143 7.53 5.75 -17.07
N ASN A 144 6.72 5.15 -16.19
CA ASN A 144 5.27 5.06 -16.28
C ASN A 144 4.62 5.17 -14.89
N PHE A 145 3.30 4.98 -14.83
CA PHE A 145 2.50 5.14 -13.61
C PHE A 145 3.02 4.27 -12.46
N VAL A 146 3.14 4.86 -11.26
CA VAL A 146 3.52 4.11 -10.07
C VAL A 146 2.25 3.64 -9.35
N ASN A 147 1.98 2.35 -9.45
CA ASN A 147 0.73 1.74 -9.01
C ASN A 147 0.65 1.53 -7.51
N PHE A 148 1.77 1.20 -6.87
CA PHE A 148 1.80 1.00 -5.43
C PHE A 148 3.15 1.40 -4.83
N VAL A 149 3.11 1.73 -3.54
CA VAL A 149 4.28 1.94 -2.68
C VAL A 149 4.09 1.22 -1.36
N GLN A 150 5.18 0.75 -0.78
CA GLN A 150 5.17 0.11 0.52
C GLN A 150 6.46 0.37 1.32
N PHE A 151 6.34 0.73 2.60
CA PHE A 151 7.45 0.69 3.55
C PHE A 151 7.80 -0.74 3.94
N SER A 152 9.11 -1.02 4.06
CA SER A 152 9.58 -2.17 4.81
C SER A 152 9.12 -2.11 6.28
N PRO A 153 9.00 -3.25 6.98
CA PRO A 153 8.54 -3.26 8.38
C PRO A 153 9.38 -2.40 9.34
N ASP A 154 10.66 -2.22 9.05
CA ASP A 154 11.57 -1.36 9.80
C ASP A 154 11.55 0.11 9.36
N GLY A 155 10.83 0.43 8.28
CA GLY A 155 10.69 1.78 7.73
C GLY A 155 11.89 2.30 6.95
N ASN A 156 12.94 1.51 6.75
CA ASN A 156 14.19 1.97 6.13
C ASN A 156 14.21 1.87 4.60
N ILE A 157 13.28 1.12 4.02
CA ILE A 157 13.21 0.88 2.58
C ILE A 157 11.80 1.18 2.09
N ILE A 158 11.69 1.83 0.94
CA ILE A 158 10.44 1.95 0.19
C ILE A 158 10.52 1.02 -1.02
N LEU A 159 9.51 0.18 -1.17
CA LEU A 159 9.22 -0.62 -2.35
C LEU A 159 8.24 0.13 -3.23
N SER A 160 8.46 0.15 -4.55
CA SER A 160 7.48 0.66 -5.51
C SER A 160 7.33 -0.27 -6.70
N GLY A 161 6.12 -0.34 -7.28
CA GLY A 161 5.87 -1.04 -8.53
C GLY A 161 5.09 -0.18 -9.50
N SER A 162 5.40 -0.32 -10.79
CA SER A 162 4.99 0.61 -11.84
C SER A 162 4.65 -0.09 -13.16
N ASP A 163 3.85 0.59 -13.99
CA ASP A 163 3.51 0.20 -15.36
C ASP A 163 4.71 0.28 -16.34
N ASP A 164 5.89 0.64 -15.85
CA ASP A 164 7.16 0.52 -16.58
C ASP A 164 7.79 -0.87 -16.43
N GLU A 165 7.02 -1.84 -15.95
CA GLU A 165 7.42 -3.24 -15.75
C GLU A 165 8.53 -3.41 -14.70
N THR A 166 8.77 -2.39 -13.86
CA THR A 166 9.80 -2.43 -12.82
C THR A 166 9.26 -2.38 -11.40
N ILE A 167 9.98 -3.05 -10.51
CA ILE A 167 9.90 -2.88 -9.06
C ILE A 167 11.18 -2.18 -8.61
N ARG A 168 11.08 -1.18 -7.73
CA ARG A 168 12.26 -0.44 -7.24
C ARG A 168 12.31 -0.44 -5.73
N LEU A 169 13.54 -0.51 -5.21
CA LEU A 169 13.85 -0.36 -3.80
C LEU A 169 14.57 0.96 -3.58
N HIS A 170 14.02 1.78 -2.72
CA HIS A 170 14.56 3.09 -2.38
C HIS A 170 15.01 3.05 -0.93
N GLY A 171 16.33 3.08 -0.71
CA GLY A 171 16.89 3.14 0.63
C GLY A 171 16.69 4.54 1.22
N LEU A 172 16.13 4.61 2.41
CA LEU A 172 16.13 5.81 3.23
C LEU A 172 17.39 5.77 4.08
N SER A 173 18.38 6.56 3.71
CA SER A 173 19.53 6.78 4.57
C SER A 173 19.03 7.48 5.83
N SER A 174 19.12 6.79 6.97
CA SER A 174 18.72 7.35 8.26
C SER A 174 19.74 8.43 8.66
N ALA A 175 19.58 9.65 8.15
CA ALA A 175 20.25 10.82 8.69
C ALA A 175 19.52 11.24 9.98
N ARG A 176 19.63 10.40 11.01
CA ARG A 176 19.19 10.74 12.37
C ARG A 176 20.21 11.70 12.99
N VAL A 177 20.32 12.92 12.46
CA VAL A 177 21.00 14.04 13.14
C VAL A 177 20.27 15.34 12.81
N ALA A 178 19.89 16.06 13.86
CA ALA A 178 19.27 17.37 13.79
C ALA A 178 20.05 18.32 12.86
N GLY A 179 19.41 18.78 11.79
CA GLY A 179 19.85 19.96 11.05
C GLY A 179 20.39 19.78 9.62
N MET A 180 20.28 18.60 8.99
CA MET A 180 20.64 18.45 7.56
C MET A 180 19.39 18.20 6.71
N SER A 181 19.24 18.98 5.64
CA SER A 181 18.08 19.05 4.76
C SER A 181 18.06 18.02 3.63
N ASP A 182 19.06 17.14 3.52
CA ASP A 182 19.17 16.27 2.35
C ASP A 182 19.29 14.80 2.74
N ILE A 183 18.21 14.05 2.46
CA ILE A 183 18.20 12.59 2.42
C ILE A 183 18.76 12.19 1.04
N SER A 184 20.00 11.72 0.98
CA SER A 184 20.52 11.12 -0.25
C SER A 184 19.87 9.74 -0.43
N SER A 185 18.98 9.60 -1.42
CA SER A 185 18.38 8.31 -1.80
C SER A 185 19.32 7.56 -2.73
N ASN A 186 19.80 6.38 -2.32
CA ASN A 186 20.32 5.40 -3.26
C ASN A 186 19.16 4.50 -3.69
N SER A 187 18.61 4.72 -4.88
CA SER A 187 17.64 3.82 -5.48
C SER A 187 18.38 2.62 -6.08
N MET A 188 18.14 1.42 -5.54
CA MET A 188 18.58 0.20 -6.19
C MET A 188 17.48 -0.25 -7.13
N LEU A 189 17.78 -0.25 -8.44
CA LEU A 189 16.90 -0.83 -9.44
C LEU A 189 17.01 -2.35 -9.34
N VAL A 190 15.88 -3.02 -9.12
CA VAL A 190 15.83 -4.47 -9.25
C VAL A 190 14.92 -4.78 -10.42
N HIS A 191 15.53 -5.06 -11.58
CA HIS A 191 14.78 -5.44 -12.77
C HIS A 191 14.34 -6.89 -12.62
N PHE A 192 13.04 -7.14 -12.65
CA PHE A 192 12.48 -8.48 -12.71
C PHE A 192 11.75 -8.62 -14.05
N SER A 193 12.51 -8.79 -15.12
CA SER A 193 11.94 -9.30 -16.37
C SER A 193 11.74 -10.81 -16.24
N ALA A 194 10.62 -11.31 -16.78
CA ALA A 194 10.28 -12.73 -16.78
C ALA A 194 11.35 -13.63 -17.47
N ASP A 195 12.30 -13.04 -18.19
CA ASP A 195 13.32 -13.75 -18.98
C ASP A 195 14.75 -13.76 -18.40
N ASP A 196 15.03 -13.04 -17.31
CA ASP A 196 16.43 -12.84 -16.85
C ASP A 196 16.94 -13.95 -15.91
N LYS A 197 17.20 -15.14 -16.46
CA LYS A 197 17.82 -16.29 -15.75
C LYS A 197 19.25 -16.03 -15.23
N LYS A 198 19.89 -14.94 -15.65
CA LYS A 198 21.31 -14.64 -15.36
C LYS A 198 21.53 -13.83 -14.07
N PHE A 199 20.50 -13.14 -13.57
CA PHE A 199 20.61 -12.30 -12.37
C PHE A 199 20.60 -13.11 -11.05
N LEU A 200 20.08 -14.35 -11.09
CA LEU A 200 19.97 -15.21 -9.91
C LEU A 200 21.31 -15.80 -9.42
N SER A 201 22.37 -15.81 -10.24
CA SER A 201 23.69 -16.32 -9.83
C SER A 201 24.50 -15.30 -9.02
N ASP A 202 24.35 -14.01 -9.29
CA ASP A 202 25.23 -12.98 -8.74
C ASP A 202 24.81 -12.50 -7.34
N LEU A 203 23.66 -12.96 -6.84
CA LEU A 203 23.18 -12.67 -5.48
C LEU A 203 23.65 -13.67 -4.42
N GLN A 204 24.43 -14.71 -4.78
CA GLN A 204 24.84 -15.76 -3.83
C GLN A 204 25.91 -15.34 -2.82
N ASP A 205 26.64 -14.24 -3.04
CA ASP A 205 27.84 -13.89 -2.24
C ASP A 205 27.68 -12.72 -1.25
N LYS A 206 26.46 -12.21 -1.00
CA LYS A 206 26.24 -11.22 0.07
C LYS A 206 25.09 -11.64 0.97
N LYS A 207 25.40 -11.89 2.25
CA LYS A 207 24.46 -12.19 3.34
C LYS A 207 23.46 -11.05 3.56
N PHE A 208 22.42 -10.98 2.73
CA PHE A 208 21.16 -10.31 3.03
C PHE A 208 20.04 -11.14 2.39
N PHE A 209 19.54 -12.13 3.14
CA PHE A 209 18.44 -12.96 2.67
C PHE A 209 17.12 -12.19 2.77
N TRP A 210 16.67 -11.63 1.66
CA TRP A 210 15.26 -11.28 1.46
C TRP A 210 14.70 -12.18 0.37
N LYS A 211 13.94 -13.20 0.77
CA LYS A 211 13.18 -14.05 -0.17
C LYS A 211 11.79 -13.43 -0.33
N CYS A 212 11.58 -12.66 -1.39
CA CYS A 212 10.25 -12.22 -1.80
C CYS A 212 9.99 -12.78 -3.20
N ILE A 213 9.05 -13.71 -3.32
CA ILE A 213 8.60 -14.29 -4.60
C ILE A 213 7.15 -13.85 -4.78
N TRP A 214 6.83 -13.01 -5.76
CA TRP A 214 5.44 -12.74 -6.14
C TRP A 214 5.28 -12.40 -7.62
N GLN A 215 4.22 -12.93 -8.24
CA GLN A 215 3.80 -12.63 -9.60
C GLN A 215 2.39 -12.04 -9.60
N GLY A 216 2.17 -11.02 -10.43
CA GLY A 216 0.96 -10.23 -10.48
C GLY A 216 -0.27 -11.03 -10.88
N GLY A 217 -1.32 -10.95 -10.06
CA GLY A 217 -2.65 -11.44 -10.36
C GLY A 217 -3.62 -10.28 -10.60
N VAL A 218 -4.67 -10.56 -11.37
CA VAL A 218 -5.63 -9.62 -11.99
C VAL A 218 -6.58 -8.96 -10.97
N GLN A 219 -6.03 -8.32 -9.94
CA GLN A 219 -6.77 -7.42 -9.06
C GLN A 219 -5.90 -6.18 -8.87
N ARG A 220 -6.43 -5.02 -9.30
CA ARG A 220 -5.77 -3.72 -9.09
C ARG A 220 -5.55 -3.40 -7.60
N THR A 221 -6.11 -4.20 -6.69
CA THR A 221 -5.86 -4.20 -5.26
C THR A 221 -6.00 -5.62 -4.70
N GLY A 222 -4.89 -6.29 -4.38
CA GLY A 222 -4.88 -7.56 -3.63
C GLY A 222 -4.26 -8.77 -4.34
N LEU A 223 -3.50 -9.56 -3.58
CA LEU A 223 -2.79 -10.77 -3.99
C LEU A 223 -3.77 -11.84 -4.52
N SER A 224 -3.53 -12.39 -5.72
CA SER A 224 -4.28 -13.55 -6.23
C SER A 224 -3.35 -14.76 -6.39
N LEU A 225 -3.73 -15.88 -5.76
CA LEU A 225 -3.01 -17.17 -5.76
C LEU A 225 -3.27 -18.03 -7.01
N LYS A 226 -4.09 -17.55 -7.96
CA LYS A 226 -4.58 -18.35 -9.07
C LYS A 226 -3.51 -18.56 -10.15
N GLY A 227 -3.10 -19.81 -10.41
CA GLY A 227 -2.16 -20.18 -11.48
C GLY A 227 -0.67 -19.95 -11.17
N SER A 228 -0.27 -20.03 -9.90
CA SER A 228 1.10 -19.72 -9.43
C SER A 228 2.03 -20.95 -9.38
N THR A 229 3.32 -20.80 -9.71
CA THR A 229 4.30 -21.91 -9.69
C THR A 229 5.31 -21.74 -8.53
N TRP A 230 5.50 -22.76 -7.70
CA TRP A 230 6.15 -22.71 -6.39
C TRP A 230 7.37 -23.63 -6.27
N LYS A 231 8.41 -23.33 -7.06
CA LYS A 231 9.64 -24.13 -7.06
C LYS A 231 10.53 -23.83 -5.85
N ASP A 232 10.98 -24.87 -5.15
CA ASP A 232 11.89 -24.81 -3.99
C ASP A 232 11.36 -23.95 -2.82
N ALA A 233 10.04 -23.97 -2.62
CA ALA A 233 9.36 -23.28 -1.53
C ALA A 233 9.64 -23.97 -0.18
N LYS A 234 10.52 -23.37 0.64
CA LYS A 234 10.79 -23.79 2.03
C LYS A 234 9.92 -23.01 3.00
N GLY A 235 9.32 -23.68 3.98
CA GLY A 235 8.51 -23.05 5.04
C GLY A 235 7.02 -22.89 4.74
N VAL A 236 6.53 -23.45 3.62
CA VAL A 236 5.10 -23.52 3.32
C VAL A 236 4.49 -24.70 4.08
N THR A 237 3.46 -24.44 4.87
CA THR A 237 2.74 -25.47 5.63
C THR A 237 1.86 -26.29 4.68
N LEU A 238 1.54 -27.55 5.03
CA LEU A 238 0.69 -28.42 4.21
C LEU A 238 -0.68 -27.81 3.91
N LEU A 239 -1.23 -27.01 4.83
CA LEU A 239 -2.49 -26.29 4.63
C LEU A 239 -2.35 -25.21 3.55
N GLN A 240 -1.23 -24.48 3.55
CA GLN A 240 -0.94 -23.46 2.53
C GLN A 240 -0.70 -24.11 1.16
N MET A 241 -0.08 -25.29 1.13
CA MET A 241 0.08 -26.06 -0.11
C MET A 241 -1.25 -26.45 -0.74
N SER A 242 -2.18 -26.97 0.09
CA SER A 242 -3.52 -27.35 -0.37
C SER A 242 -4.32 -26.17 -0.92
N VAL A 243 -4.21 -24.98 -0.29
CA VAL A 243 -4.86 -23.76 -0.80
C VAL A 243 -4.27 -23.38 -2.16
N ILE A 244 -2.95 -23.44 -2.32
CA ILE A 244 -2.27 -23.11 -3.58
C ILE A 244 -2.72 -24.05 -4.72
N GLU A 245 -2.76 -25.36 -4.48
CA GLU A 245 -3.23 -26.35 -5.46
C GLU A 245 -4.70 -26.17 -5.83
N GLN A 246 -5.57 -25.86 -4.85
CA GLN A 246 -6.99 -25.64 -5.08
C GLN A 246 -7.27 -24.47 -6.04
N TYR A 247 -6.40 -23.46 -6.05
CA TYR A 247 -6.48 -22.32 -6.97
C TYR A 247 -5.63 -22.49 -8.24
N GLY A 248 -5.19 -23.73 -8.53
CA GLY A 248 -4.47 -24.07 -9.76
C GLY A 248 -3.00 -23.70 -9.74
N GLY A 249 -2.42 -23.49 -8.55
CA GLY A 249 -0.98 -23.38 -8.39
C GLY A 249 -0.30 -24.75 -8.41
N THR A 250 0.96 -24.78 -8.81
CA THR A 250 1.80 -25.99 -8.89
C THR A 250 3.06 -25.81 -8.05
N PHE A 251 3.55 -26.89 -7.44
CA PHE A 251 4.81 -26.92 -6.68
C PHE A 251 5.96 -27.42 -7.55
#